data_AF-J1L5S1-F1
#
_entry.id   AF-J1L5S1-F1
#
_cell.length_a   1.000
_cell.length_b   1.000
_cell.length_c   1.000
_cell.angle_alpha   90.00
_cell.angle_beta   90.00
_cell.angle_gamma   90.00
#
_symmetry.space_group_name_H-M   'P 1'
#
loop_
_entity.id
_entity.type
_entity.pdbx_description
1 polymer ?
#
loop_
_entity_poly.entity_id
_entity_poly.type
_entity_poly.pdbx_seq_one_letter_code
_entity_poly.pdbx_strand_id
1 'polypeptide(L)' 'MPTSKKQLEKLKKVQKAKAEELSQQAAAGSEAARKKLKKLEKKLK' A
#
# COMPACT_ATOMS: atom_id res chain seq x y z
N MET A 1 -1.24 1.36 -20.87
CA MET A 1 -1.26 -0.11 -21.00
C MET A 1 -2.42 -0.66 -20.19
N PRO A 2 -3.47 -1.22 -20.81
CA PRO A 2 -4.57 -1.81 -20.06
C PRO A 2 -4.08 -3.11 -19.39
N THR A 3 -3.91 -3.09 -18.08
CA THR A 3 -3.56 -4.29 -17.32
C THR A 3 -4.78 -5.21 -17.27
N SER A 4 -4.60 -6.46 -17.71
CA SER A 4 -5.65 -7.49 -17.66
C SER A 4 -6.19 -7.69 -16.23
N LYS A 5 -7.45 -8.13 -16.08
CA LYS A 5 -8.11 -8.31 -14.75
C LYS A 5 -7.23 -9.11 -13.77
N LYS A 6 -6.57 -10.18 -14.25
CA LYS A 6 -5.63 -11.00 -13.47
C LYS A 6 -4.40 -10.20 -12.99
N GLN A 7 -3.87 -9.29 -13.80
CA GLN A 7 -2.77 -8.41 -13.40
C GLN A 7 -3.23 -7.38 -12.36
N LEU A 8 -4.43 -6.85 -12.51
CA LEU A 8 -5.04 -5.92 -11.56
C LEU A 8 -5.22 -6.57 -10.17
N GLU A 9 -5.65 -7.83 -10.12
CA GLU A 9 -5.75 -8.57 -8.87
C GLU A 9 -4.39 -8.81 -8.20
N LYS A 10 -3.37 -9.17 -8.99
CA LYS A 10 -1.99 -9.30 -8.47
C LYS A 10 -1.48 -7.97 -7.91
N LEU A 11 -1.70 -6.86 -8.62
CA LEU A 11 -1.33 -5.53 -8.17
C LEU A 11 -2.07 -5.12 -6.89
N LYS A 12 -3.37 -5.45 -6.76
CA LYS A 12 -4.13 -5.21 -5.52
C LYS A 12 -3.58 -6.01 -4.34
N LYS A 13 -3.19 -7.27 -4.54
CA LYS A 13 -2.55 -8.09 -3.49
C LYS A 13 -1.20 -7.49 -3.07
N VAL A 14 -0.36 -7.09 -4.02
CA VAL A 14 0.93 -6.45 -3.74
C VAL A 14 0.75 -5.11 -3.02
N GLN A 15 -0.23 -4.31 -3.42
CA GLN A 15 -0.52 -3.04 -2.72
C GLN A 15 -1.03 -3.25 -1.31
N LYS A 16 -1.88 -4.27 -1.07
CA LYS A 16 -2.32 -4.65 0.27
C LYS A 16 -1.15 -5.09 1.15
N ALA A 17 -0.29 -5.98 0.65
CA ALA A 17 0.90 -6.43 1.40
C ALA A 17 1.84 -5.27 1.75
N LYS A 18 2.10 -4.35 0.81
CA LYS A 18 2.89 -3.13 1.09
C LYS A 18 2.20 -2.20 2.09
N ALA A 19 0.88 -2.09 2.05
CA ALA A 19 0.13 -1.29 3.02
C ALA A 19 0.21 -1.91 4.42
N GLU A 20 0.15 -3.24 4.52
CA GLU A 20 0.34 -3.98 5.77
C GLU A 20 1.75 -3.82 6.34
N GLU A 21 2.80 -3.96 5.51
CA GLU A 21 4.17 -3.72 5.94
C GLU A 21 4.39 -2.27 6.41
N LEU A 22 3.87 -1.29 5.66
CA LEU A 22 3.96 0.12 6.06
C LEU A 22 3.14 0.39 7.34
N SER A 23 2.04 -0.34 7.56
CA SER A 23 1.24 -0.28 8.78
C SER A 23 2.00 -0.83 9.97
N GLN A 24 2.62 -1.99 9.82
CA GLN A 24 3.45 -2.61 10.85
C GLN A 24 4.66 -1.74 11.19
N GLN A 25 5.34 -1.18 10.19
CA GLN A 25 6.44 -0.24 10.40
C GLN A 25 5.98 1.07 11.06
N ALA A 26 4.79 1.57 10.69
CA ALA A 26 4.21 2.75 11.34
C ALA A 26 3.82 2.48 12.80
N ALA A 27 3.29 1.28 13.09
CA ALA A 27 2.98 0.83 14.44
C ALA A 27 4.24 0.61 15.29
N ALA A 28 5.34 0.18 14.67
CA ALA A 28 6.66 0.08 15.28
C ALA A 28 7.35 1.46 15.52
N GLY A 29 6.64 2.57 15.29
CA GLY A 29 7.14 3.93 15.58
C GLY A 29 7.83 4.63 14.42
N SER A 30 7.87 4.03 13.21
CA SER A 30 8.46 4.69 12.04
C SER A 30 7.54 5.79 11.48
N GLU A 31 7.86 7.05 11.77
CA GLU A 31 7.16 8.22 11.18
C GLU A 31 7.19 8.19 9.64
N ALA A 32 8.28 7.72 9.05
CA ALA A 32 8.44 7.63 7.61
C ALA A 32 7.43 6.65 6.99
N ALA A 33 7.21 5.50 7.64
CA ALA A 33 6.20 4.54 7.22
C ALA A 33 4.78 5.10 7.40
N ARG A 34 4.51 5.81 8.50
CA ARG A 34 3.22 6.46 8.76
C ARG A 34 2.88 7.53 7.71
N LYS A 35 3.85 8.35 7.30
CA LYS A 35 3.71 9.35 6.22
C LYS A 35 3.46 8.68 4.86
N LYS A 36 4.16 7.57 4.56
CA LYS A 36 3.96 6.79 3.33
C LYS A 36 2.57 6.12 3.29
N LEU A 37 2.11 5.58 4.40
CA LEU A 37 0.77 5.00 4.54
C LEU A 37 -0.32 6.04 4.29
N LYS A 38 -0.25 7.20 4.96
CA LYS A 38 -1.19 8.30 4.74
C LYS A 38 -1.22 8.78 3.28
N LYS A 39 -0.08 8.82 2.60
CA LYS A 39 -0.01 9.18 1.17
C LYS A 39 -0.64 8.10 0.28
N LEU A 40 -0.47 6.82 0.61
CA LEU A 40 -1.11 5.71 -0.10
C LEU A 40 -2.62 5.71 0.08
N GLU A 41 -3.11 5.87 1.31
CA GLU A 41 -4.55 6.01 1.61
C GLU A 41 -5.17 7.17 0.84
N LYS A 42 -4.52 8.33 0.80
CA LYS A 42 -4.99 9.51 0.03
C LYS A 42 -5.02 9.30 -1.48
N LYS A 43 -4.20 8.41 -2.03
CA LYS A 43 -4.20 8.09 -3.48
C LYS A 43 -5.24 7.03 -3.86
N LEU A 44 -5.65 6.22 -2.88
CA LEU A 44 -6.66 5.17 -3.04
C LEU A 44 -8.08 5.66 -2.76
N LYS A 45 -8.22 6.80 -2.05
CA LYS A 45 -9.47 7.52 -1.82
C LYS A 45 -9.79 8.41 -3.01
#